data_AF-A0A177LNR3-F1
#
_entry.id   AF-A0A177LNR3-F1
#
_cell.length_a   1.000
_cell.length_b   1.000
_cell.length_c   1.000
_cell.angle_alpha   90.00
_cell.angle_beta   90.00
_cell.angle_gamma   90.00
#
_symmetry.space_group_name_H-M   'P 1'
#
loop_
_entity.id
_entity.type
_entity.pdbx_description
1 polymer ?
#
loop_
_entity_poly.entity_id
_entity_poly.type
_entity_poly.pdbx_seq_one_letter_code
_entity_poly.pdbx_strand_id
1 'polypeptide(L)'
;MERIILNFNEAAYNAECEKIREAAAQLNGEIIDLKNEFEINFSDAQLNNLFIYKKNIEKFCDSLYPEIRPLKFRTEARTEVLKAISKIVSNDFIYNNGINSADFFTVQKGIITVREESFETIRSKFEVSLETERAKEAYDLHNTAFEAVNAIFKMAKEKGGTLHITHLFQYDRDFNLQKTELLYNMI
;
A
#
# COMPACT_ATOMS: atom_id res chain seq x y z
N MET A 1 -14.70 17.71 -11.36
CA MET A 1 -15.29 16.56 -12.07
C MET A 1 -15.12 15.34 -11.17
N GLU A 2 -16.18 14.54 -10.97
CA GLU A 2 -16.12 13.32 -10.16
C GLU A 2 -15.37 12.22 -10.93
N ARG A 3 -14.37 11.60 -10.29
CA ARG A 3 -13.51 10.56 -10.88
C ARG A 3 -14.35 9.31 -11.17
N ILE A 4 -14.29 8.78 -12.39
CA ILE A 4 -15.01 7.53 -12.75
C ILE A 4 -14.06 6.36 -12.57
N ILE A 5 -14.43 5.42 -11.69
CA ILE A 5 -13.70 4.17 -11.47
C ILE A 5 -14.16 3.14 -12.51
N LEU A 6 -13.23 2.68 -13.36
CA LEU A 6 -13.47 1.66 -14.37
C LEU A 6 -13.30 0.25 -13.82
N ASN A 7 -12.28 0.05 -12.98
CA ASN A 7 -11.97 -1.24 -12.39
C ASN A 7 -11.20 -1.03 -11.09
N PHE A 8 -11.37 -1.95 -10.14
CA PHE A 8 -10.65 -1.96 -8.87
C PHE A 8 -10.22 -3.39 -8.53
N ASN A 9 -8.91 -3.60 -8.38
CA ASN A 9 -8.39 -4.91 -7.96
C ASN A 9 -8.44 -5.06 -6.44
N GLU A 10 -9.63 -5.41 -5.94
CA GLU A 10 -9.89 -5.55 -4.50
C GLU A 10 -9.01 -6.61 -3.83
N ALA A 11 -8.75 -7.74 -4.50
CA ALA A 11 -7.93 -8.82 -3.94
C ALA A 11 -6.47 -8.36 -3.72
N ALA A 12 -5.88 -7.67 -4.70
CA ALA A 12 -4.52 -7.17 -4.57
C ALA A 12 -4.41 -6.01 -3.57
N TYR A 13 -5.42 -5.12 -3.55
CA TYR A 13 -5.53 -4.07 -2.55
C TYR A 13 -5.57 -4.62 -1.11
N ASN A 14 -6.44 -5.60 -0.86
CA ASN A 14 -6.56 -6.21 0.46
C ASN A 14 -5.26 -6.92 0.87
N ALA A 15 -4.60 -7.60 -0.07
CA ALA A 15 -3.30 -8.24 0.19
C ALA A 15 -2.19 -7.24 0.56
N GLU A 16 -2.13 -6.06 -0.07
CA GLU A 16 -1.16 -5.00 0.30
C GLU A 16 -1.51 -4.38 1.66
N CYS A 17 -2.80 -4.16 1.94
CA CYS A 17 -3.26 -3.67 3.25
C CYS A 17 -2.88 -4.62 4.39
N GLU A 18 -3.08 -5.92 4.22
CA GLU A 18 -2.71 -6.92 5.23
C GLU A 18 -1.21 -6.96 5.48
N LYS A 19 -0.37 -6.90 4.43
CA LYS A 19 1.09 -6.84 4.60
C LYS A 19 1.53 -5.66 5.46
N ILE A 20 0.90 -4.49 5.29
CA ILE A 20 1.25 -3.29 6.08
C ILE A 20 0.78 -3.43 7.53
N ARG A 21 -0.39 -4.06 7.76
CA ARG A 21 -0.88 -4.39 9.10
C ARG A 21 0.03 -5.39 9.80
N GLU A 22 0.48 -6.41 9.10
CA GLU A 22 1.44 -7.41 9.59
C GLU A 22 2.78 -6.75 9.97
N ALA A 23 3.29 -5.84 9.14
CA ALA A 23 4.51 -5.08 9.46
C ALA A 23 4.35 -4.23 10.74
N ALA A 24 3.20 -3.55 10.91
CA ALA A 24 2.92 -2.81 12.14
C ALA A 24 2.81 -3.74 13.37
N ALA A 25 2.16 -4.90 13.23
CA ALA A 25 2.03 -5.89 14.30
C ALA A 25 3.38 -6.47 14.71
N GLN A 26 4.23 -6.82 13.73
CA GLN A 26 5.58 -7.31 13.97
C GLN A 26 6.43 -6.25 14.67
N LEU A 27 6.39 -4.99 14.19
CA LEU A 27 7.14 -3.90 14.82
C LEU A 27 6.71 -3.69 16.28
N ASN A 28 5.41 -3.72 16.57
CA ASN A 28 4.94 -3.66 17.95
C ASN A 28 5.44 -4.84 18.80
N GLY A 29 5.46 -6.06 18.25
CA GLY A 29 6.01 -7.24 18.92
C GLY A 29 7.48 -7.04 19.30
N GLU A 30 8.31 -6.62 18.33
CA GLU A 30 9.73 -6.37 18.55
C GLU A 30 9.98 -5.25 19.59
N ILE A 31 9.13 -4.21 19.61
CA ILE A 31 9.21 -3.13 20.61
C ILE A 31 8.79 -3.60 22.00
N ILE A 32 7.77 -4.46 22.10
CA ILE A 32 7.34 -5.05 23.37
C ILE A 32 8.44 -5.94 23.94
N ASP A 33 9.06 -6.77 23.10
CA ASP A 33 10.18 -7.62 23.51
C ASP A 33 11.35 -6.77 24.01
N LEU A 34 11.73 -5.74 23.26
CA LEU A 34 12.76 -4.77 23.67
C LEU A 34 12.43 -4.08 25.00
N LYS A 35 11.17 -3.66 25.19
CA LYS A 35 10.70 -3.04 26.43
C LYS A 35 10.85 -3.98 27.62
N ASN A 36 10.48 -5.24 27.44
CA ASN A 36 10.52 -6.23 28.51
C ASN A 36 11.94 -6.67 28.83
N GLU A 37 12.78 -6.87 27.81
CA GLU A 37 14.18 -7.30 27.96
C GLU A 37 15.03 -6.26 28.69
N PHE A 38 14.82 -4.97 28.39
CA PHE A 38 15.64 -3.88 28.91
C PHE A 38 14.94 -2.98 29.94
N GLU A 39 13.71 -3.33 30.33
CA GLU A 39 12.86 -2.56 31.26
C GLU A 39 12.66 -1.09 30.83
N ILE A 40 12.53 -0.84 29.53
CA ILE A 40 12.45 0.50 28.95
C ILE A 40 10.99 0.95 28.79
N ASN A 41 10.65 2.10 29.36
CA ASN A 41 9.36 2.75 29.10
C ASN A 41 9.51 3.84 28.02
N PHE A 42 8.99 3.54 26.83
CA PHE A 42 8.94 4.49 25.73
C PHE A 42 7.72 5.42 25.85
N SER A 43 7.95 6.71 25.63
CA SER A 43 6.91 7.68 25.28
C SER A 43 6.57 7.62 23.79
N ASP A 44 5.39 8.09 23.41
CA ASP A 44 4.96 8.17 22.00
C ASP A 44 5.96 8.97 21.13
N ALA A 45 6.59 9.99 21.69
CA ALA A 45 7.62 10.77 21.02
C ALA A 45 8.91 9.97 20.78
N GLN A 46 9.31 9.12 21.74
CA GLN A 46 10.45 8.22 21.58
C GLN A 46 10.15 7.14 20.54
N LEU A 47 8.96 6.52 20.58
CA LEU A 47 8.55 5.54 19.57
C LEU A 47 8.57 6.14 18.16
N ASN A 48 8.00 7.34 18.00
CA ASN A 48 8.02 8.05 16.72
C ASN A 48 9.45 8.30 16.24
N ASN A 49 10.30 8.88 17.10
CA ASN A 49 11.66 9.21 16.69
C ASN A 49 12.47 7.97 16.35
N LEU A 50 12.41 6.93 17.18
CA LEU A 50 13.27 5.75 17.05
C LEU A 50 12.81 4.82 15.92
N PHE A 51 11.52 4.51 15.84
CA PHE A 51 11.01 3.44 14.98
C PHE A 51 10.25 3.96 13.75
N ILE A 52 9.71 5.17 13.78
CA ILE A 52 9.01 5.75 12.62
C ILE A 52 9.99 6.58 11.78
N TYR A 53 10.68 7.52 12.41
CA TYR A 53 11.60 8.43 11.72
C TYR A 53 13.06 7.98 11.73
N LYS A 54 13.42 6.96 12.53
CA LYS A 54 14.78 6.41 12.64
C LYS A 54 15.82 7.48 13.00
N LYS A 55 15.50 8.33 13.98
CA LYS A 55 16.28 9.48 14.46
C LYS A 55 16.59 9.36 15.94
N ASN A 56 17.68 10.00 16.36
CA ASN A 56 18.08 10.16 17.76
C ASN A 56 18.34 8.84 18.52
N ILE A 57 18.62 7.73 17.82
CA ILE A 57 18.83 6.42 18.44
C ILE A 57 20.00 6.45 19.44
N GLU A 58 21.15 7.00 19.04
CA GLU A 58 22.32 7.08 19.92
C GLU A 58 22.05 7.96 21.15
N LYS A 59 21.47 9.15 20.93
CA LYS A 59 21.13 10.09 22.02
C LYS A 59 20.14 9.47 23.01
N PHE A 60 19.19 8.70 22.51
CA PHE A 60 18.26 7.95 23.37
C PHE A 60 19.03 6.93 24.20
N CYS A 61 19.89 6.11 23.59
CA CYS A 61 20.68 5.11 24.30
C CYS A 61 21.63 5.75 25.34
N ASP A 62 22.21 6.91 25.05
CA ASP A 62 23.06 7.65 25.99
C ASP A 62 22.31 8.12 27.25
N SER A 63 21.02 8.41 27.10
CA SER A 63 20.15 8.83 28.20
C SER A 63 19.70 7.69 29.11
N LEU A 64 19.90 6.44 28.71
CA LEU A 64 19.50 5.28 29.49
C LEU A 64 20.44 5.03 30.67
N TYR A 65 19.85 4.51 31.74
CA TYR A 65 20.51 4.05 32.95
C TYR A 65 21.52 5.04 33.58
N PRO A 66 21.15 6.33 33.78
CA PRO A 66 22.06 7.33 34.34
C PRO A 66 22.57 6.96 35.74
N GLU A 67 21.81 6.17 36.48
CA GLU A 67 22.08 5.71 37.84
C GLU A 67 23.08 4.55 37.93
N ILE A 68 23.27 3.77 36.85
CA ILE A 68 24.14 2.60 36.87
C ILE A 68 25.60 3.04 37.06
N ARG A 69 26.21 2.55 38.14
CA ARG A 69 27.65 2.59 38.39
C ARG A 69 28.16 1.16 38.59
N PRO A 70 29.40 0.82 38.14
CA PRO A 70 30.39 1.62 37.41
C PRO A 70 30.03 1.96 35.95
N LEU A 71 30.71 2.97 35.38
CA LEU A 71 30.50 3.44 34.00
C LEU A 71 30.57 2.31 32.94
N LYS A 72 31.43 1.31 33.16
CA LYS A 72 31.59 0.16 32.28
C LYS A 72 30.26 -0.58 32.04
N PHE A 73 29.51 -0.88 33.10
CA PHE A 73 28.23 -1.59 32.97
C PHE A 73 27.18 -0.74 32.25
N ARG A 74 27.18 0.58 32.48
CA ARG A 74 26.34 1.50 31.72
C ARG A 74 26.69 1.48 30.23
N THR A 75 27.97 1.46 29.87
CA THR A 75 28.42 1.37 28.47
C THR A 75 28.03 0.05 27.82
N GLU A 76 28.12 -1.06 28.56
CA GLU A 76 27.71 -2.38 28.08
C GLU A 76 26.19 -2.44 27.83
N ALA A 77 25.37 -2.05 28.81
CA ALA A 77 23.92 -1.99 28.66
C ALA A 77 23.47 -1.09 27.51
N ARG A 78 24.06 0.11 27.39
CA ARG A 78 23.85 1.01 26.25
C ARG A 78 24.15 0.32 24.91
N THR A 79 25.26 -0.40 24.83
CA THR A 79 25.68 -1.08 23.60
C THR A 79 24.70 -2.17 23.20
N GLU A 80 24.17 -2.90 24.17
CA GLU A 80 23.16 -3.95 23.93
C GLU A 80 21.84 -3.36 23.43
N VAL A 81 21.32 -2.32 24.09
CA VAL A 81 20.10 -1.64 23.63
C VAL A 81 20.29 -1.05 22.24
N LEU A 82 21.43 -0.42 21.97
CA LEU A 82 21.72 0.14 20.65
C LEU A 82 21.74 -0.95 19.58
N LYS A 83 22.33 -2.12 19.85
CA LYS A 83 22.32 -3.26 18.93
C LYS A 83 20.90 -3.78 18.69
N ALA A 84 20.10 -3.92 19.75
CA ALA A 84 18.73 -4.39 19.65
C ALA A 84 17.86 -3.43 18.82
N ILE A 85 17.91 -2.12 19.09
CA ILE A 85 17.20 -1.12 18.28
C ILE A 85 17.71 -1.13 16.84
N SER A 86 19.03 -1.21 16.63
CA SER A 86 19.62 -1.25 15.28
C SER A 86 19.14 -2.45 14.47
N LYS A 87 18.95 -3.60 15.12
CA LYS A 87 18.40 -4.81 14.48
C LYS A 87 16.96 -4.59 14.02
N ILE A 88 16.11 -3.98 14.87
CA ILE A 88 14.71 -3.68 14.55
C ILE A 88 14.64 -2.71 13.36
N VAL A 89 15.36 -1.59 13.41
CA VAL A 89 15.31 -0.57 12.35
C VAL A 89 15.97 -1.00 11.03
N SER A 90 16.68 -2.12 11.04
CA SER A 90 17.27 -2.76 9.85
C SER A 90 16.40 -3.91 9.31
N ASN A 91 15.21 -4.15 9.88
CA ASN A 91 14.32 -5.20 9.43
C ASN A 91 13.75 -4.87 8.04
N ASP A 92 14.18 -5.62 7.02
CA ASP A 92 13.80 -5.40 5.63
C ASP A 92 12.30 -5.52 5.39
N PHE A 93 11.63 -6.44 6.10
CA PHE A 93 10.19 -6.63 5.98
C PHE A 93 9.42 -5.38 6.41
N ILE A 94 9.89 -4.71 7.46
CA ILE A 94 9.25 -3.52 8.02
C ILE A 94 9.64 -2.26 7.25
N TYR A 95 10.90 -2.13 6.82
CA TYR A 95 11.46 -0.86 6.37
C TYR A 95 11.94 -0.81 4.91
N ASN A 96 12.23 -1.95 4.27
CA ASN A 96 12.86 -1.98 2.94
C ASN A 96 11.98 -2.59 1.84
N ASN A 97 10.87 -3.25 2.18
CA ASN A 97 9.89 -3.79 1.21
C ASN A 97 8.89 -2.73 0.69
N GLY A 98 9.32 -1.48 0.52
CA GLY A 98 8.48 -0.39 -0.02
C GLY A 98 7.54 0.27 0.99
N ILE A 99 7.58 -0.14 2.26
CA ILE A 99 6.87 0.52 3.36
C ILE A 99 7.81 1.56 3.97
N ASN A 100 7.68 2.82 3.54
CA ASN A 100 8.36 3.91 4.24
C ASN A 100 7.62 4.17 5.56
N SER A 101 8.19 3.77 6.69
CA SER A 101 7.55 3.83 8.00
C SER A 101 6.91 5.19 8.34
N ALA A 102 7.50 6.31 7.89
CA ALA A 102 6.94 7.64 8.12
C ALA A 102 5.64 7.92 7.35
N ASP A 103 5.48 7.28 6.19
CA ASP A 103 4.34 7.46 5.28
C ASP A 103 3.18 6.53 5.64
N PHE A 104 3.48 5.40 6.29
CA PHE A 104 2.50 4.34 6.58
C PHE A 104 2.09 4.26 8.05
N PHE A 105 2.97 4.65 8.98
CA PHE A 105 2.76 4.40 10.40
C PHE A 105 2.64 5.67 11.23
N THR A 106 1.92 5.56 12.33
CA THR A 106 1.80 6.58 13.38
C THR A 106 1.84 5.92 14.75
N VAL A 107 2.09 6.70 15.81
CA VAL A 107 2.06 6.21 17.19
C VAL A 107 0.85 6.79 17.90
N GLN A 108 0.08 5.93 18.56
CA GLN A 108 -1.03 6.32 19.41
C GLN A 108 -1.02 5.50 20.70
N LYS A 109 -0.89 6.18 21.85
CA LYS A 109 -0.96 5.54 23.18
C LYS A 109 0.04 4.39 23.33
N GLY A 110 1.28 4.61 22.88
CA GLY A 110 2.36 3.64 22.98
C GLY A 110 2.33 2.52 21.94
N ILE A 111 1.43 2.57 20.95
CA ILE A 111 1.25 1.52 19.93
C ILE A 111 1.46 2.12 18.55
N ILE A 112 2.18 1.40 17.69
CA ILE A 112 2.33 1.75 16.28
C ILE A 112 1.12 1.25 15.49
N THR A 113 0.44 2.15 14.78
CA THR A 113 -0.73 1.85 13.95
C THR A 113 -0.51 2.34 12.53
N VAL A 114 -1.30 1.80 11.59
CA VAL A 114 -1.31 2.25 10.20
C VAL A 114 -2.12 3.54 10.09
N ARG A 115 -1.62 4.52 9.36
CA ARG A 115 -2.34 5.77 9.06
C ARG A 115 -3.50 5.49 8.11
N GLU A 116 -4.63 6.14 8.33
CA GLU A 116 -5.80 5.96 7.48
C GLU A 116 -5.54 6.46 6.05
N GLU A 117 -4.81 7.58 5.91
CA GLU A 117 -4.48 8.19 4.62
C GLU A 117 -3.60 7.29 3.75
N SER A 118 -2.87 6.36 4.37
CA SER A 118 -2.07 5.37 3.65
C SER A 118 -2.96 4.40 2.86
N PHE A 119 -4.14 4.06 3.35
CA PHE A 119 -5.07 3.18 2.64
C PHE A 119 -5.64 3.84 1.38
N GLU A 120 -5.84 5.16 1.38
CA GLU A 120 -6.25 5.90 0.19
C GLU A 120 -5.14 5.91 -0.87
N THR A 121 -3.89 6.13 -0.42
CA THR A 121 -2.72 6.10 -1.31
C THR A 121 -2.56 4.72 -1.95
N ILE A 122 -2.68 3.64 -1.17
CA ILE A 122 -2.64 2.27 -1.70
C ILE A 122 -3.80 2.03 -2.67
N ARG A 123 -5.02 2.46 -2.31
CA ARG A 123 -6.23 2.27 -3.13
C ARG A 123 -6.04 2.81 -4.55
N SER A 124 -5.43 3.99 -4.68
CA SER A 124 -5.17 4.61 -5.98
C SER A 124 -4.28 3.75 -6.91
N LYS A 125 -3.38 2.93 -6.37
CA LYS A 125 -2.52 2.02 -7.16
C LYS A 125 -3.30 0.88 -7.81
N PHE A 126 -4.44 0.51 -7.22
CA PHE A 126 -5.27 -0.62 -7.66
C PHE A 126 -6.54 -0.18 -8.37
N GLU A 127 -6.69 1.12 -8.60
CA GLU A 127 -7.83 1.73 -9.25
C GLU A 127 -7.48 2.13 -10.68
N VAL A 128 -8.26 1.65 -11.64
CA VAL A 128 -8.26 2.18 -13.00
C VAL A 128 -9.38 3.20 -13.08
N SER A 129 -9.07 4.45 -13.39
CA SER A 129 -10.05 5.54 -13.41
C SER A 129 -9.89 6.47 -14.60
N LEU A 130 -10.96 7.15 -15.00
CA LEU A 130 -10.92 8.22 -15.98
C LEU A 130 -10.72 9.57 -15.30
N GLU A 131 -9.68 10.30 -15.73
CA GLU A 131 -9.19 11.50 -15.05
C GLU A 131 -9.60 12.81 -15.74
N THR A 132 -10.06 12.76 -16.99
CA THR A 132 -10.46 13.93 -17.77
C THR A 132 -11.87 13.78 -18.36
N GLU A 133 -12.55 14.92 -18.61
CA GLU A 133 -13.87 14.93 -19.28
C GLU A 133 -13.79 14.27 -20.66
N ARG A 134 -12.69 14.48 -21.37
CA ARG A 134 -12.44 13.89 -22.68
C ARG A 134 -12.24 12.37 -22.63
N ALA A 135 -11.54 11.87 -21.62
CA ALA A 135 -11.36 10.44 -21.40
C ALA A 135 -12.71 9.76 -21.07
N LYS A 136 -13.56 10.44 -20.27
CA LYS A 136 -14.94 10.01 -20.03
C LYS A 136 -15.77 9.96 -21.31
N GLU A 137 -15.75 11.03 -22.10
CA GLU A 137 -16.50 11.09 -23.35
C GLU A 137 -16.07 9.97 -24.32
N ALA A 138 -14.76 9.73 -24.45
CA ALA A 138 -14.25 8.63 -25.26
C ALA A 138 -14.70 7.25 -24.76
N TYR A 139 -14.75 7.04 -23.44
CA TYR A 139 -15.25 5.81 -22.84
C TYR A 139 -16.76 5.60 -23.10
N ASP A 140 -17.56 6.64 -22.92
CA ASP A 140 -19.01 6.59 -23.13
C ASP A 140 -19.35 6.32 -24.60
N LEU A 141 -18.62 6.95 -25.53
CA LEU A 141 -18.72 6.67 -26.97
C LEU A 141 -18.34 5.22 -27.30
N HIS A 142 -17.29 4.70 -26.69
CA HIS A 142 -16.87 3.31 -26.93
C HIS A 142 -17.90 2.30 -26.42
N ASN A 143 -18.53 2.54 -25.27
CA ASN A 143 -19.63 1.71 -24.77
C ASN A 143 -20.85 1.76 -25.69
N THR A 144 -21.22 2.96 -26.15
CA THR A 144 -22.35 3.14 -27.07
C THR A 144 -22.11 2.38 -28.38
N ALA A 145 -20.89 2.47 -28.92
CA ALA A 145 -20.50 1.72 -30.11
C ALA A 145 -20.53 0.20 -29.87
N PHE A 146 -20.09 -0.28 -28.71
CA PHE A 146 -20.15 -1.71 -28.36
C PHE A 146 -21.57 -2.24 -28.39
N GLU A 147 -22.52 -1.53 -27.77
CA GLU A 147 -23.93 -1.93 -27.74
C GLU A 147 -24.53 -2.01 -29.15
N ALA A 148 -24.29 -0.97 -29.97
CA ALA A 148 -24.79 -0.92 -31.34
C ALA A 148 -24.21 -2.05 -32.21
N VAL A 149 -22.90 -2.29 -32.12
CA VAL A 149 -22.22 -3.35 -32.88
C VAL A 149 -22.68 -4.72 -32.42
N ASN A 150 -22.90 -4.93 -31.12
CA ASN A 150 -23.43 -6.18 -30.59
C ASN A 150 -24.87 -6.45 -31.10
N ALA A 151 -25.70 -5.41 -31.23
CA ALA A 151 -27.04 -5.54 -31.81
C ALA A 151 -26.98 -5.98 -33.28
N ILE A 152 -26.12 -5.34 -34.09
CA ILE A 152 -25.90 -5.74 -35.49
C ILE A 152 -25.36 -7.17 -35.58
N PHE A 153 -24.45 -7.54 -34.69
CA PHE A 153 -23.88 -8.89 -34.63
C PHE A 153 -24.94 -9.97 -34.34
N LYS A 154 -25.87 -9.70 -33.42
CA LYS A 154 -27.02 -10.60 -33.16
C LYS A 154 -27.91 -10.75 -34.40
N MET A 155 -28.24 -9.65 -35.07
CA MET A 155 -29.04 -9.69 -36.31
C MET A 155 -28.34 -10.48 -37.42
N ALA A 156 -27.02 -10.34 -37.56
CA ALA A 156 -26.24 -11.11 -38.53
C ALA A 156 -26.27 -12.61 -38.21
N LYS A 157 -26.09 -13.00 -36.94
CA LYS A 157 -26.20 -14.41 -36.50
C LYS A 157 -27.56 -15.01 -36.83
N GLU A 158 -28.66 -14.30 -36.58
CA GLU A 158 -30.02 -14.75 -36.90
C GLU A 158 -30.23 -15.01 -38.40
N LYS A 159 -29.50 -14.31 -39.26
CA LYS A 159 -29.54 -14.46 -40.72
C LYS A 159 -28.48 -15.41 -41.28
N GLY A 160 -27.69 -16.06 -40.43
CA GLY A 160 -26.59 -16.94 -40.84
C GLY A 160 -25.39 -16.19 -41.45
N GLY A 161 -25.30 -14.88 -41.24
CA GLY A 161 -24.21 -14.04 -41.71
C GLY A 161 -23.09 -13.89 -40.67
N THR A 162 -21.87 -13.64 -41.14
CA THR A 162 -20.72 -13.33 -40.29
C THR A 162 -20.36 -11.86 -40.39
N LEU A 163 -20.26 -11.17 -39.25
CA LEU A 163 -19.66 -9.84 -39.20
C LEU A 163 -18.15 -9.97 -38.95
N HIS A 164 -17.35 -9.17 -39.62
CA HIS A 164 -15.92 -9.03 -39.32
C HIS A 164 -15.70 -7.69 -38.64
N ILE A 165 -15.17 -7.73 -37.42
CA ILE A 165 -14.93 -6.53 -36.60
C ILE A 165 -13.46 -6.55 -36.18
N THR A 166 -12.81 -5.40 -36.27
CA THR A 166 -11.39 -5.25 -35.96
C THR A 166 -11.11 -4.03 -35.07
N HIS A 167 -10.05 -4.12 -34.26
CA HIS A 167 -9.37 -3.05 -33.53
C HIS A 167 -10.07 -2.55 -32.25
N LEU A 168 -11.34 -2.14 -32.31
CA LEU A 168 -12.06 -1.64 -31.13
C LEU A 168 -12.78 -2.76 -30.34
N PHE A 169 -13.12 -3.84 -31.02
CA PHE A 169 -13.80 -4.99 -30.44
C PHE A 169 -13.15 -6.29 -30.94
N GLN A 170 -13.32 -7.35 -30.16
CA GLN A 170 -12.80 -8.68 -30.46
C GLN A 170 -13.83 -9.77 -30.14
N TYR A 171 -13.57 -10.99 -30.60
CA TYR A 171 -14.38 -12.16 -30.25
C TYR A 171 -13.68 -12.98 -29.16
N ASP A 172 -14.44 -13.48 -28.19
CA ASP A 172 -13.96 -14.53 -27.30
C ASP A 172 -14.00 -15.92 -27.96
N ARG A 173 -13.57 -16.95 -27.22
CA ARG A 173 -13.53 -18.34 -27.70
C ARG A 173 -14.90 -18.89 -28.07
N ASP A 174 -15.96 -18.30 -27.55
CA ASP A 174 -17.36 -18.69 -27.79
C ASP A 174 -18.03 -17.77 -28.84
N PHE A 175 -17.24 -16.97 -29.55
CA PHE A 175 -17.70 -16.01 -30.57
C PHE A 175 -18.71 -14.98 -30.04
N ASN A 176 -18.54 -14.54 -28.79
CA ASN A 176 -19.23 -13.37 -28.27
C ASN A 176 -18.35 -12.13 -28.44
N LEU A 177 -19.00 -10.99 -28.71
CA LEU A 177 -18.31 -9.72 -28.86
C LEU A 177 -17.83 -9.23 -27.49
N GLN A 178 -16.56 -8.83 -27.41
CA GLN A 178 -15.91 -8.26 -26.24
C GLN A 178 -15.31 -6.90 -26.61
N LYS A 179 -15.31 -5.96 -25.65
CA LYS A 179 -14.59 -4.69 -25.79
C LYS A 179 -13.09 -4.92 -25.70
N THR A 180 -12.32 -4.24 -26.54
CA THR A 180 -10.88 -4.10 -26.31
C THR A 180 -10.66 -3.04 -25.23
N GLU A 181 -9.74 -3.27 -24.31
CA GLU A 181 -9.37 -2.23 -23.33
C GLU A 181 -8.59 -1.11 -24.03
N LEU A 182 -9.04 0.14 -23.88
CA LEU A 182 -8.40 1.32 -24.45
C LEU A 182 -7.80 2.19 -23.35
N LEU A 183 -6.68 2.85 -23.64
CA LEU A 183 -6.04 3.81 -22.76
C LEU A 183 -6.72 5.19 -22.88
N TYR A 184 -7.95 5.32 -22.39
CA TYR A 184 -8.77 6.52 -22.56
C TYR A 184 -8.14 7.80 -22.02
N ASN A 185 -7.36 7.72 -20.93
CA ASN A 185 -6.66 8.89 -20.38
C ASN A 185 -5.57 9.46 -21.29
N MET A 186 -5.16 8.72 -22.34
CA MET A 186 -4.19 9.21 -23.33
C MET A 186 -4.85 9.81 -24.58
N ILE A 187 -6.19 9.77 -24.68
CA ILE A 187 -6.96 10.27 -25.83
C ILE A 187 -7.21 11.77 -25.67
#